data_AF-A0A1S4NYE8-F1
#
_entry.id   AF-A0A1S4NYE8-F1
#
_cell.length_a   1.000
_cell.length_b   1.000
_cell.length_c   1.000
_cell.angle_alpha   90.00
_cell.angle_beta   90.00
_cell.angle_gamma   90.00
#
_symmetry.space_group_name_H-M   'P 1'
#
loop_
_entity.id
_entity.type
_entity.pdbx_description
1 polymer ?
#
loop_
_entity_poly.entity_id
_entity_poly.type
_entity_poly.pdbx_seq_one_letter_code
_entity_poly.pdbx_strand_id
1 'polypeptide(L)' 'EDCLGWFSRCSPKNDKCCPNYKCSSKDLWCKYKIW' A
#
# COMPACT_ATOMS: atom_id res chain seq x y z
N GLU A 1 -2.66 -0.56 -15.17
CA GLU A 1 -2.25 -0.14 -13.81
C GLU A 1 -2.21 -1.34 -12.86
N ASP A 2 -1.10 -2.06 -12.83
CA ASP A 2 -0.84 -3.11 -11.84
C ASP A 2 -0.62 -2.46 -10.47
N CYS A 3 -1.58 -2.63 -9.56
CA CYS A 3 -1.50 -2.13 -8.20
C CYS A 3 -1.18 -3.26 -7.21
N LEU A 4 -0.51 -2.91 -6.12
CA LEU A 4 -0.13 -3.81 -5.04
C LEU A 4 -1.35 -4.11 -4.17
N GLY A 5 -1.66 -5.39 -3.99
CA GLY A 5 -2.73 -5.85 -3.12
C GLY A 5 -2.41 -5.69 -1.63
N TRP A 6 -3.38 -5.99 -0.77
CA TRP A 6 -3.16 -6.09 0.67
C TRP A 6 -1.98 -7.02 0.99
N PHE A 7 -1.17 -6.67 1.99
CA PHE A 7 0.07 -7.40 2.35
C PHE A 7 1.21 -7.37 1.33
N SER A 8 1.03 -6.73 0.17
CA SER A 8 2.14 -6.55 -0.75
C SER A 8 3.13 -5.52 -0.21
N ARG A 9 4.43 -5.83 -0.30
CA ARG A 9 5.48 -4.90 0.09
C ARG A 9 5.41 -3.64 -0.78
N CYS A 10 5.42 -2.48 -0.15
CA CYS A 10 5.30 -1.18 -0.81
C CYS A 10 6.41 -0.24 -0.34
N SER A 11 6.61 0.86 -1.08
CA SER A 11 7.52 1.92 -0.66
C SER A 11 6.72 3.18 -0.36
N PRO A 12 6.90 3.84 0.80
CA PRO A 12 6.18 5.08 1.10
C PRO A 12 6.57 6.23 0.16
N LYS A 13 7.68 6.11 -0.56
CA LYS A 13 8.10 7.05 -1.62
C LYS A 13 7.45 6.76 -2.98
N ASN A 14 6.86 5.58 -3.15
CA ASN A 14 6.26 5.12 -4.40
C ASN A 14 5.08 4.18 -4.06
N ASP A 15 4.00 4.78 -3.56
CA ASP A 15 2.78 4.07 -3.16
C ASP A 15 2.07 3.53 -4.41
N LYS A 16 2.31 2.25 -4.70
CA LYS A 16 1.65 1.52 -5.79
C LYS A 16 0.48 0.67 -5.30
N CYS A 17 -0.01 0.89 -4.08
CA CYS A 17 -1.11 0.12 -3.50
C CYS A 17 -2.43 0.36 -4.25
N CYS A 18 -3.28 -0.67 -4.37
CA CYS A 18 -4.57 -0.52 -5.03
C CYS A 18 -5.47 0.52 -4.34
N PRO A 19 -6.41 1.15 -5.05
CA PRO A 19 -7.44 1.97 -4.42
C PRO A 19 -8.14 1.13 -3.33
N ASN A 20 -8.22 1.68 -2.10
CA ASN A 20 -8.59 1.05 -0.81
C ASN A 20 -7.41 0.59 0.08
N TYR A 21 -6.20 0.58 -0.44
CA TYR A 21 -4.99 0.33 0.34
C TYR A 21 -4.11 1.59 0.39
N LYS A 22 -3.27 1.66 1.41
CA LYS A 22 -2.25 2.69 1.58
C LYS A 22 -0.96 2.02 2.03
N CYS A 23 0.16 2.41 1.44
CA CYS A 23 1.45 1.96 1.92
C CYS A 23 1.69 2.46 3.34
N SER A 24 1.85 1.52 4.28
CA SER A 24 2.26 1.84 5.64
C SER A 24 3.74 2.18 5.65
N SER A 25 4.09 3.44 5.94
CA SER A 25 5.50 3.85 6.05
C SER A 25 6.25 3.15 7.19
N LYS A 26 5.52 2.68 8.21
CA LYS A 26 6.08 1.96 9.37
C LYS A 26 6.44 0.52 9.03
N ASP A 27 5.56 -0.17 8.32
CA ASP A 27 5.71 -1.60 8.09
C ASP A 27 6.13 -1.95 6.65
N LEU A 28 6.09 -0.97 5.73
CA LEU A 28 6.45 -1.12 4.31
C LEU A 28 5.57 -2.11 3.53
N TRP A 29 4.28 -2.20 3.85
CA TRP A 29 3.29 -2.98 3.09
C TRP A 29 1.95 -2.24 2.93
N CYS A 30 1.18 -2.63 1.92
CA CYS A 30 -0.14 -2.08 1.63
C CYS A 30 -1.15 -2.53 2.69
N LYS A 31 -1.57 -1.59 3.54
CA LYS A 31 -2.61 -1.80 4.55
C LYS A 31 -3.95 -1.24 4.06
N TYR A 32 -5.05 -1.69 4.62
CA TYR A 32 -6.36 -1.07 4.38
C TYR A 32 -6.33 0.41 4.78
N LYS A 33 -6.82 1.26 3.88
CA LYS A 33 -7.10 2.67 4.18
C LYS A 33 -8.43 2.72 4.93
N ILE A 34 -8.40 2.52 6.24
CA ILE A 34 -9.55 2.77 7.11
C ILE A 34 -9.61 4.29 7.29
N TRP A 35 -10.55 4.92 6.56
CA TRP A 35 -10.92 6.34 6.52
C TRP A 35 -9.92 7.36 7.07
#